data_AF-A0AAI8BDL1-F1
#
_entry.id   AF-A0AAI8BDL1-F1
#
_cell.length_a   1.000
_cell.length_b   1.000
_cell.length_c   1.000
_cell.angle_alpha   90.00
_cell.angle_beta   90.00
_cell.angle_gamma   90.00
#
_symmetry.space_group_name_H-M   'P 1'
#
loop_
_entity.id
_entity.type
_entity.pdbx_description
1 polymer ?
#
loop_
_entity_poly.entity_id
_entity_poly.type
_entity_poly.pdbx_seq_one_letter_code
_entity_poly.pdbx_strand_id
1 'polypeptide(L)' 'MTHEHPGAAARDEGPLPANDIAGLARHVPQIDPARYLDEQARLAYRDALDRWPVLAKLMGLAD' A
#
# COMPACT_ATOMS: atom_id res chain seq x y z
N MET A 1 9.76 -9.86 39.96
CA MET A 1 10.49 -10.43 38.81
C MET A 1 9.56 -10.32 37.61
N THR A 2 9.76 -9.29 36.80
CA THR A 2 9.04 -9.03 35.54
C THR A 2 9.62 -9.92 34.46
N HIS A 3 8.83 -10.86 33.93
CA HIS A 3 9.23 -11.64 32.76
C HIS A 3 8.93 -10.88 31.49
N GLU A 4 9.96 -10.76 30.67
CA GLU A 4 10.01 -10.08 29.39
C GLU A 4 9.11 -10.71 28.30
N HIS A 5 8.80 -9.87 27.32
CA HIS A 5 8.16 -10.12 26.03
C HIS A 5 8.40 -11.48 25.37
N PRO A 6 7.38 -12.06 24.70
CA PRO A 6 7.60 -12.89 23.54
C PRO A 6 7.30 -12.12 22.25
N GLY A 7 8.37 -11.91 21.48
CA GLY A 7 8.37 -12.12 20.04
C GLY A 7 7.46 -11.23 19.20
N ALA A 8 8.02 -10.11 18.74
CA ALA A 8 7.65 -9.57 17.44
C ALA A 8 7.79 -10.71 16.41
N ALA A 9 6.65 -11.19 15.92
CA ALA A 9 6.64 -12.19 14.86
C ALA A 9 7.27 -11.54 13.62
N ALA A 10 8.55 -11.82 13.40
CA ALA A 10 9.20 -11.68 12.11
C ALA A 10 8.44 -12.60 11.14
N ARG A 11 7.39 -12.07 10.52
CA ARG A 11 6.64 -12.77 9.49
C ARG A 11 7.22 -12.38 8.15
N ASP A 12 7.88 -13.38 7.57
CA ASP A 12 8.09 -13.60 6.14
C ASP A 12 9.02 -12.60 5.42
N GLU A 13 10.30 -12.98 5.28
CA GLU A 13 11.25 -12.35 4.35
C GLU A 13 11.04 -12.84 2.91
N GLY A 14 9.79 -12.87 2.45
CA GLY A 14 9.48 -12.99 1.04
C GLY A 14 9.86 -11.69 0.29
N PRO A 15 10.01 -11.73 -1.05
CA PRO A 15 10.16 -10.51 -1.83
C PRO A 15 9.05 -9.52 -1.44
N LEU A 16 9.43 -8.29 -1.11
CA LEU A 16 8.46 -7.23 -0.85
C LEU A 16 7.46 -7.19 -2.02
N PRO A 17 6.15 -7.23 -1.77
CA PRO A 17 5.17 -7.06 -2.83
C PRO A 17 5.49 -5.78 -3.60
N ALA A 18 5.29 -5.81 -4.92
CA ALA A 18 5.41 -4.59 -5.72
C ALA A 18 4.52 -3.51 -5.08
N ASN A 19 5.11 -2.37 -4.73
CA ASN A 19 4.49 -1.26 -3.99
C ASN A 19 4.24 -1.44 -2.47
N ASP A 20 5.10 -2.16 -1.73
CA ASP A 20 5.03 -2.19 -0.25
C ASP A 20 5.76 -1.00 0.43
N ILE A 21 5.12 0.17 0.46
CA ILE A 21 5.66 1.36 1.15
C ILE A 21 5.77 1.17 2.68
N ALA A 22 4.90 0.34 3.27
CA ALA A 22 4.96 0.02 4.70
C ALA A 22 6.18 -0.86 5.00
N GLY A 23 6.49 -1.79 4.11
CA GLY A 23 7.75 -2.52 4.04
C GLY A 23 8.95 -1.60 3.97
N LEU A 24 8.95 -0.67 3.02
CA LEU A 24 10.06 0.25 2.82
C LEU A 24 10.33 1.14 4.05
N ALA A 25 9.29 1.64 4.73
CA ALA A 25 9.45 2.46 5.93
C ALA A 25 10.10 1.73 7.12
N ARG A 26 10.08 0.40 7.15
CA ARG A 26 10.83 -0.39 8.14
C ARG A 26 12.35 -0.27 7.97
N HIS A 27 12.80 0.05 6.75
CA HIS A 27 14.21 0.15 6.38
C HIS A 27 14.67 1.60 6.17
N VAL A 28 13.74 2.52 5.86
CA VAL A 28 14.03 3.93 5.57
C VAL A 28 13.22 4.83 6.52
N PRO A 29 13.81 5.26 7.66
CA PRO A 29 13.10 6.00 8.71
C PRO A 29 12.53 7.36 8.29
N GLN A 30 13.03 7.93 7.19
CA GLN A 30 12.58 9.22 6.65
C GLN A 30 11.28 9.10 5.84
N ILE A 31 10.88 7.88 5.49
CA ILE A 31 9.64 7.62 4.76
C ILE A 31 8.52 7.47 5.78
N ASP A 32 7.53 8.33 5.67
CA ASP A 32 6.25 8.21 6.36
C ASP A 32 5.22 7.62 5.37
N PRO A 33 4.82 6.33 5.53
CA PRO A 33 3.82 5.70 4.67
C PRO A 33 2.48 6.44 4.65
N ALA A 34 2.09 7.07 5.76
CA ALA A 34 0.81 7.77 5.86
C ALA A 34 0.80 9.07 5.03
N ARG A 35 1.98 9.57 4.65
CA ARG A 35 2.16 10.78 3.84
C ARG A 35 2.68 10.47 2.44
N TYR A 36 2.89 9.19 2.11
CA TYR A 36 3.35 8.77 0.81
C TYR A 36 2.22 8.89 -0.22
N LEU A 37 2.48 9.63 -1.30
CA LEU A 37 1.57 9.75 -2.44
C LEU A 37 2.15 9.00 -3.62
N ASP A 38 1.44 7.97 -4.07
CA ASP A 38 1.76 7.27 -5.32
C ASP A 38 1.00 7.91 -6.49
N GLU A 39 1.68 8.86 -7.15
CA GLU A 39 1.12 9.54 -8.31
C GLU A 39 0.91 8.59 -9.50
N GLN A 40 1.74 7.55 -9.64
CA GLN A 40 1.59 6.57 -10.71
C GLN A 40 0.34 5.73 -10.50
N ALA A 41 0.09 5.26 -9.27
CA ALA A 41 -1.15 4.57 -8.94
C ALA A 41 -2.38 5.46 -9.15
N ARG A 42 -2.29 6.75 -8.78
CA ARG A 42 -3.37 7.72 -8.99
C ARG A 42 -3.71 7.90 -10.47
N LEU A 43 -2.70 8.04 -11.33
CA LEU A 43 -2.89 8.18 -12.77
C LEU A 43 -3.45 6.89 -13.39
N ALA A 44 -2.87 5.73 -13.05
CA ALA A 44 -3.35 4.45 -13.54
C ALA A 44 -4.82 4.17 -13.15
N TYR A 45 -5.21 4.57 -11.93
CA TYR A 45 -6.60 4.50 -11.49
C TYR A 45 -7.52 5.36 -12.36
N ARG A 46 -7.15 6.62 -12.60
CA ARG A 46 -7.96 7.53 -13.43
C ARG A 46 -8.08 7.03 -14.87
N ASP A 47 -6.98 6.58 -15.46
CA ASP A 47 -6.96 6.03 -16.81
C ASP A 47 -7.83 4.75 -16.92
N ALA A 48 -7.88 3.95 -15.85
CA ALA A 48 -8.75 2.77 -15.80
C ALA A 48 -10.24 3.15 -15.76
N LEU A 49 -10.62 4.20 -15.02
CA LEU A 49 -11.99 4.71 -15.00
C LEU A 49 -12.42 5.18 -16.39
N ASP A 50 -11.56 5.92 -17.08
CA ASP A 50 -11.82 6.43 -18.44
C ASP A 50 -11.92 5.30 -19.47
N ARG A 51 -11.09 4.25 -19.33
CA ARG A 51 -11.07 3.11 -20.24
C ARG A 51 -12.27 2.18 -20.06
N TRP A 52 -12.81 2.06 -18.84
CA TRP A 52 -13.87 1.11 -18.50
C TRP A 52 -15.06 1.77 -17.81
N PRO A 53 -15.74 2.74 -18.46
CA PRO A 53 -16.72 3.60 -17.79
C PRO A 53 -17.95 2.84 -17.28
N VAL A 54 -18.38 1.79 -17.97
CA VAL A 54 -19.53 0.96 -17.53
C VAL A 54 -19.18 0.20 -16.23
N LEU A 55 -17.99 -0.40 -16.18
CA LEU A 55 -17.54 -1.13 -14.99
C LEU A 55 -17.36 -0.19 -13.81
N ALA A 56 -16.79 0.99 -14.04
CA ALA A 56 -16.64 2.03 -13.03
C ALA A 56 -17.99 2.41 -12.39
N LYS A 57 -19.03 2.64 -13.19
CA LYS A 57 -20.39 2.95 -12.70
C LYS A 57 -20.99 1.79 -11.91
N LEU A 58 -20.86 0.56 -12.40
CA LEU A 58 -21.36 -0.63 -11.69
C LEU A 58 -20.70 -0.83 -10.34
N MET A 59 -19.42 -0.47 -10.23
CA MET A 59 -18.65 -0.53 -8.98
C MET A 59 -18.82 0.72 -8.11
N GLY A 60 -19.60 1.73 -8.54
CA GLY A 60 -19.78 2.98 -7.80
C GLY A 60 -18.50 3.82 -7.68
N LEU A 61 -17.57 3.67 -8.63
CA LEU A 61 -16.30 4.41 -8.67
C LEU A 61 -16.36 5.70 -9.49
N ALA A 62 -17.42 5.88 -10.27
CA ALA A 62 -17.64 7.06 -11.10
C ALA A 62 -19.15 7.32 -11.25
N ASP A 63 -19.53 8.60 -11.29
CA ASP A 63 -20.92 9.05 -11.44
C ASP A 63 -21.46 8.88 -12.88
#